data_AF-A0AAV1YT83-F1
#
_entry.id   AF-A0AAV1YT83-F1
#
_cell.length_a   1.000
_cell.length_b   1.000
_cell.length_c   1.000
_cell.angle_alpha   90.00
_cell.angle_beta   90.00
_cell.angle_gamma   90.00
#
_symmetry.space_group_name_H-M   'P 1'
#
loop_
_entity.id
_entity.type
_entity.pdbx_description
1 polymer ?
#
loop_
_entity_poly.entity_id
_entity_poly.type
_entity_poly.pdbx_seq_one_letter_code
_entity_poly.pdbx_strand_id
1 'polypeptide(L)' 'VFLLHTYKGKNTADLKIKSVINKFLQYSKNPSKLVLISGDADFIPDIRKAREQKVRTVLIHPLLGSKKLKRYAHCTICLE' A
#
# COMPACT_ATOMS: atom_id res chain seq x y z
N VAL A 1 -1.78 22.31 3.85
CA VAL A 1 -3.21 22.07 4.18
C VAL A 1 -3.59 20.66 3.76
N PHE A 2 -3.77 19.72 4.70
CA PHE A 2 -4.31 18.39 4.39
C PHE A 2 -5.84 18.45 4.53
N LEU A 3 -6.55 18.51 3.40
CA LEU A 3 -8.01 18.35 3.38
C LEU A 3 -8.34 16.89 3.75
N LEU A 4 -8.76 16.69 5.00
CA LEU A 4 -9.33 15.43 5.46
C LEU A 4 -10.79 15.37 5.00
N HIS A 5 -11.01 14.89 3.76
CA HIS A 5 -12.34 14.40 3.38
C HIS A 5 -12.74 13.28 4.35
N THR A 6 -13.80 13.52 5.13
CA THR A 6 -14.41 12.53 6.01
C THR A 6 -15.24 11.58 5.16
N TYR A 7 -14.73 10.38 4.91
CA TYR A 7 -15.48 9.33 4.24
C TYR A 7 -16.31 8.57 5.30
N LYS A 8 -17.65 8.59 5.18
CA LYS A 8 -18.56 7.73 5.99
C LYS A 8 -19.01 6.53 5.14
N GLY A 9 -18.76 5.30 5.60
CA GLY A 9 -19.13 4.06 4.91
C GLY A 9 -18.23 2.85 5.23
N LYS A 10 -18.64 1.65 4.78
CA LYS A 10 -17.75 0.46 4.74
C LYS A 10 -16.55 0.75 3.81
N ASN A 11 -15.36 0.23 4.12
CA ASN A 11 -14.10 0.37 3.34
C ASN A 11 -13.54 1.80 3.21
N THR A 12 -13.96 2.73 4.06
CA THR A 12 -13.50 4.12 4.02
C THR A 12 -12.04 4.29 4.42
N ALA A 13 -11.54 3.43 5.31
CA ALA A 13 -10.13 3.33 5.61
C ALA A 13 -9.32 2.96 4.36
N ASP A 14 -9.75 1.94 3.62
CA ASP A 14 -9.04 1.46 2.44
C ASP A 14 -8.99 2.52 1.34
N LEU A 15 -10.11 3.21 1.10
CA LEU A 15 -10.15 4.33 0.16
C LEU A 15 -9.18 5.45 0.56
N LYS A 16 -9.09 5.76 1.86
CA LYS A 16 -8.17 6.79 2.34
C LYS A 16 -6.72 6.36 2.16
N ILE A 17 -6.39 5.11 2.48
CA ILE A 17 -5.04 4.55 2.31
C ILE A 17 -4.67 4.54 0.82
N LYS A 18 -5.55 4.05 -0.06
CA LYS A 18 -5.37 4.07 -1.52
C LYS A 18 -5.16 5.48 -2.05
N SER A 19 -5.92 6.46 -1.56
CA SER A 19 -5.74 7.87 -1.92
C SER A 19 -4.35 8.40 -1.51
N VAL A 20 -3.89 8.08 -0.30
CA VAL A 20 -2.56 8.47 0.19
C VAL A 20 -1.44 7.80 -0.61
N ILE A 21 -1.56 6.50 -0.91
CA ILE A 21 -0.59 5.79 -1.75
C ILE A 21 -0.52 6.44 -3.14
N ASN A 22 -1.66 6.71 -3.77
CA ASN A 22 -1.67 7.35 -5.09
C ASN A 22 -1.05 8.75 -5.07
N LYS A 23 -1.33 9.54 -4.03
CA LYS A 23 -0.70 10.85 -3.85
C LYS A 23 0.81 10.73 -3.68
N PHE A 24 1.26 9.79 -2.83
CA PHE A 24 2.70 9.52 -2.67
C PHE A 24 3.36 9.15 -3.99
N LEU A 25 2.77 8.22 -4.75
CA LEU A 25 3.29 7.78 -6.05
C LEU A 25 3.40 8.94 -7.06
N GLN A 26 2.41 9.84 -7.09
CA GLN A 26 2.41 11.01 -7.97
C GLN A 26 3.61 11.94 -7.74
N TYR A 27 4.06 12.08 -6.48
CA TYR A 27 5.16 12.98 -6.12
C TYR A 27 6.49 12.28 -5.85
N SER A 28 6.52 10.94 -5.88
CA SER A 28 7.70 10.16 -5.59
C SER A 28 8.76 10.33 -6.70
N LYS A 29 10.02 10.44 -6.29
CA LYS A 29 11.18 10.44 -7.19
C LYS A 29 12.07 9.24 -6.86
N ASN A 30 12.76 8.71 -7.85
CA ASN A 30 13.66 7.58 -7.61
C ASN A 30 14.97 8.06 -6.97
N PRO A 31 15.49 7.35 -5.94
CA PRO A 31 14.93 6.15 -5.30
C PRO A 31 13.88 6.49 -4.22
N SER A 32 12.74 5.81 -4.24
CA SER A 32 11.69 5.91 -3.21
C SER A 32 11.27 4.54 -2.68
N LYS A 33 10.76 4.49 -1.45
CA LYS A 33 10.26 3.26 -0.81
C LYS A 33 8.86 3.45 -0.26
N LEU A 34 7.95 2.53 -0.59
CA LEU A 34 6.61 2.42 -0.02
C LEU A 34 6.60 1.29 1.01
N VAL A 35 6.30 1.60 2.26
CA VAL A 35 6.08 0.60 3.32
C VAL A 35 4.58 0.54 3.60
N LEU A 36 3.96 -0.61 3.34
CA LEU A 36 2.55 -0.84 3.61
C LEU A 36 2.41 -1.86 4.73
N ILE A 37 1.63 -1.53 5.76
CA ILE A 37 1.27 -2.46 6.84
C ILE A 37 -0.15 -2.93 6.57
N SER A 38 -0.31 -4.11 5.99
CA SER A 38 -1.63 -4.68 5.68
C SER A 38 -1.53 -6.17 5.34
N GLY A 39 -2.57 -6.93 5.70
CA GLY A 39 -2.80 -8.29 5.21
C GLY A 39 -3.78 -8.39 4.05
N ASP A 40 -4.38 -7.27 3.65
CA ASP A 40 -5.54 -7.21 2.76
C ASP A 40 -5.14 -7.27 1.27
N ALA A 41 -5.76 -8.21 0.55
CA ALA A 41 -5.53 -8.43 -0.88
C ALA A 41 -5.96 -7.23 -1.74
N ASP A 42 -6.83 -6.35 -1.23
CA ASP A 42 -7.36 -5.21 -1.97
C ASP A 42 -6.31 -4.13 -2.30
N PHE A 43 -5.12 -4.21 -1.70
CA PHE A 43 -3.97 -3.34 -2.00
C PHE A 43 -3.01 -3.90 -3.06
N ILE A 44 -3.28 -5.08 -3.64
CA ILE A 44 -2.47 -5.66 -4.73
C ILE A 44 -2.28 -4.67 -5.89
N PRO A 45 -3.32 -3.98 -6.41
CA PRO A 45 -3.17 -3.05 -7.51
C PRO A 45 -2.22 -1.89 -7.17
N ASP A 46 -2.28 -1.40 -5.94
CA ASP A 46 -1.46 -0.29 -5.46
C ASP A 46 0.02 -0.67 -5.33
N ILE A 47 0.31 -1.86 -4.78
CA ILE A 47 1.69 -2.38 -4.72
C ILE A 47 2.25 -2.62 -6.12
N ARG A 48 1.43 -3.16 -7.04
CA ARG A 48 1.85 -3.38 -8.43
C ARG A 48 2.18 -2.06 -9.11
N LYS A 49 1.32 -1.05 -8.98
CA LYS A 49 1.53 0.30 -9.53
C LYS A 49 2.81 0.95 -8.98
N ALA A 50 3.07 0.82 -7.68
CA ALA A 50 4.31 1.31 -7.08
C ALA A 50 5.56 0.65 -7.70
N ARG A 51 5.52 -0.67 -7.91
CA ARG A 51 6.62 -1.43 -8.53
C ARG A 51 6.85 -1.03 -9.99
N GLU A 52 5.79 -0.82 -10.76
CA GLU A 52 5.88 -0.33 -12.15
C GLU A 52 6.57 1.05 -12.22
N GLN A 53 6.36 1.89 -11.21
CA GLN A 53 7.04 3.20 -11.08
C GLN A 53 8.46 3.11 -10.48
N LYS A 54 9.00 1.89 -10.33
CA LYS A 54 10.32 1.61 -9.73
C LYS A 54 10.45 2.05 -8.26
N VAL A 55 9.33 2.20 -7.56
CA VAL A 55 9.31 2.39 -6.11
C VAL A 55 9.51 1.04 -5.42
N ARG A 56 10.46 0.98 -4.49
CA ARG A 56 10.72 -0.23 -3.71
C ARG A 56 9.57 -0.45 -2.72
N THR A 57 8.94 -1.61 -2.75
CA THR A 57 7.78 -1.92 -1.90
C THR A 57 8.16 -2.88 -0.78
N VAL A 58 7.79 -2.52 0.45
CA VAL A 58 7.92 -3.38 1.64
C VAL A 58 6.52 -3.60 2.22
N LEU A 59 6.16 -4.85 2.41
CA LEU A 59 4.88 -5.23 2.99
C LEU A 59 5.08 -5.81 4.38
N ILE A 60 4.47 -5.22 5.39
CA ILE A 60 4.40 -5.77 6.74
C ILE A 60 2.99 -6.36 6.90
N HIS A 61 2.88 -7.64 7.22
CA HIS A 61 1.58 -8.33 7.25
C HIS A 61 1.45 -9.29 8.43
N PRO A 62 0.23 -9.57 8.92
CA PRO A 62 -0.01 -10.66 9.87
C PRO A 62 0.22 -12.02 9.19
N LEU A 63 0.42 -13.08 9.99
CA LEU A 63 0.67 -14.44 9.49
C LEU A 63 -0.34 -14.90 8.42
N LEU A 64 -1.63 -14.69 8.70
CA LEU A 64 -2.76 -15.06 7.83
C LEU A 64 -3.00 -14.08 6.64
N GLY A 65 -2.09 -13.15 6.38
CA GLY A 65 -2.21 -12.20 5.27
C GLY A 65 -2.22 -12.86 3.89
N SER A 66 -2.80 -12.18 2.90
CA SER A 66 -2.98 -12.68 1.52
C SER A 66 -1.66 -13.14 0.87
N LYS A 67 -1.61 -14.43 0.46
CA LYS A 67 -0.47 -14.99 -0.28
C LYS A 67 -0.20 -14.27 -1.60
N LYS A 68 -1.25 -13.76 -2.26
CA LYS A 68 -1.12 -13.02 -3.52
C LYS A 68 -0.45 -11.67 -3.29
N LEU A 69 -0.85 -10.94 -2.24
CA LEU A 69 -0.27 -9.64 -1.87
C LEU A 69 1.25 -9.74 -1.63
N LYS A 70 1.67 -10.78 -0.90
CA LYS A 70 3.08 -11.06 -0.60
C LYS A 70 3.96 -11.15 -1.86
N ARG A 71 3.44 -11.72 -2.96
CA ARG A 71 4.20 -11.91 -4.21
C ARG A 71 4.50 -10.62 -4.98
N TYR A 72 3.74 -9.55 -4.73
CA TYR A 72 3.92 -8.28 -5.44
C TYR A 72 4.88 -7.32 -4.71
N ALA A 73 5.09 -7.52 -3.42
CA ALA A 73 6.06 -6.73 -2.64
C ALA A 73 7.50 -7.18 -2.95
N HIS A 74 8.45 -6.23 -2.96
CA HIS A 74 9.86 -6.58 -3.10
C HIS A 74 10.42 -7.24 -1.84
N CYS A 75 9.85 -6.90 -0.68
CA CYS A 75 10.22 -7.45 0.62
C CYS A 75 8.95 -7.59 1.46
N THR A 76 8.86 -8.68 2.21
CA THR A 76 7.75 -8.96 3.12
C THR A 76 8.27 -9.22 4.52
N ILE A 77 7.62 -8.66 5.54
CA ILE A 77 7.88 -8.90 6.96
C ILE A 77 6.59 -9.44 7.56
N CYS A 78 6.67 -10.63 8.16
CA CYS A 78 5.56 -11.22 8.89
C CYS A 78 5.62 -10.76 10.35
N LEU A 79 4.50 -10.29 10.89
CA LEU A 79 4.35 -10.09 12.34
C LEU A 79 3.84 -11.40 12.94
N GLU A 80 4.52 -11.87 13.99
CA GLU A 80 4.13 -13.03 14.82
C GLU A 80 2.95 -12.69 15.73
#